data_AF-C0CRS8-F1
#
_entry.id   AF-C0CRS8-F1
#
_cell.length_a   1.000
_cell.length_b   1.000
_cell.length_c   1.000
_cell.angle_alpha   90.00
_cell.angle_beta   90.00
_cell.angle_gamma   90.00
#
_symmetry.space_group_name_H-M   'P 1'
#
loop_
_entity.id
_entity.type
_entity.pdbx_description
1 polymer ?
#
loop_
_entity_poly.entity_id
_entity_poly.type
_entity_poly.pdbx_seq_one_letter_code
_entity_poly.pdbx_strand_id
1 'polypeptide(L)'
;MLPCLKKIYKDDSEGLHEAMERTSELFNAEDMTAALPVGILLSMEEQKAKGVPIESEMISETKAALFPPMAAVGDTLNWATIVPVMLALMCPYALSGAWWPPLVVIAVGALLCNSQAYILMHMGYNLGNRAIKDLVQSGLINKIMSFFTVMGMFVIGGMISSLVSVTCPITISSSDVSFALQSDLFDALMPNLLTLIATLIIFSLCKKENVSVLKIIYGTMVIGIVLGAVGVIA
;
A
#
# COMPACT_ATOMS: atom_id res chain seq x y z
N MET A 1 5.81 -22.84 6.70
CA MET A 1 6.19 -23.43 8.01
C MET A 1 6.53 -24.92 7.96
N LEU A 2 5.86 -25.77 7.16
CA LEU A 2 6.04 -27.24 7.20
C LEU A 2 7.50 -27.76 7.18
N PRO A 3 8.42 -27.25 6.32
CA PRO A 3 9.81 -27.73 6.34
C PRO A 3 10.54 -27.46 7.66
N CYS A 4 10.23 -26.32 8.31
CA CYS A 4 10.80 -25.95 9.61
C CYS A 4 10.24 -26.83 10.72
N LEU A 5 8.92 -27.05 10.75
CA LEU A 5 8.28 -27.91 11.75
C LEU A 5 8.81 -29.35 11.71
N LYS A 6 8.98 -29.92 10.51
CA LYS A 6 9.62 -31.24 10.33
C LYS A 6 11.04 -31.30 10.91
N LYS A 7 11.80 -30.20 10.82
CA LYS A 7 13.16 -30.12 11.37
C LYS A 7 13.17 -29.93 12.89
N ILE A 8 12.17 -29.25 13.44
CA ILE A 8 12.01 -29.01 14.88
C ILE A 8 11.59 -30.30 15.59
N TYR A 9 10.50 -30.92 15.12
CA TYR A 9 9.89 -32.07 15.78
C TYR A 9 10.52 -33.42 15.38
N LYS A 10 11.17 -33.52 14.20
CA LYS A 10 11.88 -34.73 13.71
C LYS A 10 11.08 -36.03 13.90
N ASP A 11 11.38 -36.76 14.97
CA ASP A 11 10.83 -38.09 15.30
C ASP A 11 9.55 -38.00 16.17
N ASP A 12 9.21 -36.81 16.66
CA ASP A 12 7.98 -36.54 17.42
C ASP A 12 6.80 -36.32 16.47
N SER A 13 6.14 -37.42 16.09
CA SER A 13 4.99 -37.38 15.18
C SER A 13 3.76 -36.72 15.79
N GLU A 14 3.56 -36.81 17.11
CA GLU A 14 2.42 -36.17 17.77
C GLU A 14 2.64 -34.66 17.89
N GLY A 15 3.81 -34.22 18.35
CA GLY A 15 4.13 -32.79 18.42
C GLY A 15 4.10 -32.11 17.05
N LEU A 16 4.52 -32.80 15.98
CA LEU A 16 4.38 -32.32 14.61
C LEU A 16 2.91 -32.17 14.20
N HIS A 17 2.05 -33.14 14.55
CA HIS A 17 0.62 -33.09 14.24
C HIS A 17 -0.04 -31.88 14.90
N GLU A 18 0.19 -31.68 16.20
CA GLU A 18 -0.37 -30.54 16.93
C GLU A 18 0.14 -29.19 16.39
N ALA A 19 1.42 -29.09 16.03
CA ALA A 19 1.98 -27.88 15.44
C ALA A 19 1.38 -27.57 14.07
N MET A 20 1.08 -28.60 13.27
CA MET A 20 0.41 -28.44 11.99
C MET A 20 -1.04 -27.99 12.16
N GLU A 21 -1.75 -28.49 13.17
CA GLU A 21 -3.12 -28.06 13.48
C GLU A 21 -3.18 -26.58 13.85
N ARG A 22 -2.33 -26.12 14.78
CA ARG A 22 -2.18 -24.69 15.13
C ARG A 22 -1.83 -23.82 13.92
N THR A 23 -0.91 -24.29 13.09
CA THR A 23 -0.50 -23.57 11.87
C THR A 23 -1.66 -23.44 10.88
N SER A 24 -2.59 -24.40 10.86
CA SER A 24 -3.74 -24.45 9.94
C SER A 24 -4.91 -23.56 10.37
N GLU A 25 -4.90 -23.02 11.59
CA GLU A 25 -5.88 -22.00 12.02
C GLU A 25 -5.88 -20.79 11.07
N LEU A 26 -7.00 -20.06 11.02
CA LEU A 26 -7.17 -18.93 10.12
C LEU A 26 -5.99 -17.94 10.21
N PHE A 27 -5.41 -17.67 9.05
CA PHE A 27 -4.30 -16.75 8.87
C PHE A 27 -4.70 -15.77 7.78
N ASN A 28 -4.96 -14.51 8.16
CA ASN A 28 -5.21 -13.45 7.20
C ASN A 28 -4.32 -12.25 7.54
N ALA A 29 -3.20 -12.15 6.83
CA ALA A 29 -2.27 -11.05 6.90
C ALA A 29 -1.74 -10.76 5.50
N GLU A 30 -1.19 -9.57 5.33
CA GLU A 30 -0.48 -9.22 4.09
C GLU A 30 0.76 -10.10 3.95
N ASP A 31 1.02 -10.57 2.73
CA ASP A 31 1.92 -11.69 2.43
C ASP A 31 3.39 -11.44 2.88
N MET A 32 3.85 -10.19 2.80
CA MET A 32 5.24 -9.84 3.14
C MET A 32 5.41 -9.54 4.62
N THR A 33 4.46 -8.83 5.24
CA THR A 33 4.52 -8.53 6.68
C THR A 33 4.16 -9.72 7.55
N ALA A 34 3.39 -10.68 7.01
CA ALA A 34 3.14 -12.01 7.56
C ALA A 34 4.43 -12.75 7.97
N ALA A 35 5.56 -12.46 7.32
CA ALA A 35 6.83 -13.08 7.62
C ALA A 35 7.31 -12.87 9.07
N LEU A 36 7.01 -11.71 9.68
CA LEU A 36 7.39 -11.40 11.06
C LEU A 36 6.72 -12.37 12.07
N PRO A 37 5.37 -12.44 12.14
CA PRO A 37 4.71 -13.33 13.08
C PRO A 37 4.96 -14.81 12.75
N VAL A 38 5.14 -15.17 11.47
CA VAL A 38 5.57 -16.54 11.10
C VAL A 38 6.93 -16.87 11.72
N GLY A 39 7.90 -15.95 11.69
CA GLY A 39 9.21 -16.14 12.33
C GLY A 39 9.11 -16.30 13.85
N ILE A 40 8.25 -15.50 14.51
CA ILE A 40 8.01 -15.59 15.95
C ILE A 40 7.41 -16.95 16.32
N LEU A 41 6.36 -17.38 15.61
CA LEU A 41 5.71 -18.67 15.84
C LEU A 41 6.68 -19.83 15.67
N LEU A 42 7.56 -19.77 14.67
CA LEU A 42 8.63 -20.77 14.50
C LEU A 42 9.60 -20.81 15.69
N SER A 43 9.96 -19.66 16.24
CA SER A 43 10.81 -19.56 17.43
C SER A 43 10.13 -20.13 18.68
N MET A 44 8.82 -19.90 18.84
CA MET A 44 8.02 -20.46 19.94
C MET A 44 7.88 -21.98 19.82
N GLU A 45 7.60 -22.50 18.62
CA GLU A 45 7.53 -23.95 18.35
C GLU A 45 8.87 -24.64 18.64
N GLU A 46 10.00 -24.01 18.27
CA GLU A 46 11.32 -24.55 18.59
C GLU A 46 11.62 -24.56 20.09
N GLN A 47 11.22 -23.51 20.83
CA GLN A 47 11.38 -23.46 22.28
C GLN A 47 10.50 -24.50 22.98
N LYS A 48 9.26 -24.68 22.53
CA LYS A 48 8.34 -25.70 23.02
C LYS A 48 8.93 -27.11 22.81
N ALA A 49 9.43 -27.40 21.61
CA ALA A 49 10.09 -28.67 21.30
C ALA A 49 11.38 -28.91 22.12
N LYS A 50 12.05 -27.84 22.57
CA LYS A 50 13.22 -27.90 23.48
C LYS A 50 12.85 -28.07 24.97
N GLY A 51 11.56 -28.20 25.29
CA GLY A 51 11.07 -28.40 26.65
C GLY A 51 10.86 -27.13 27.47
N VAL A 52 10.83 -25.95 26.82
CA VAL A 52 10.39 -24.72 27.49
C VAL A 52 8.86 -24.82 27.70
N PRO A 53 8.34 -24.49 28.90
CA PRO A 53 6.91 -24.59 29.20
C PRO A 53 6.13 -23.48 28.48
N ILE A 54 5.90 -23.67 27.18
CA ILE A 54 5.07 -22.82 26.33
C ILE A 54 3.77 -23.58 26.07
N GLU A 55 2.68 -23.05 26.62
CA GLU A 55 1.34 -23.56 26.36
C GLU A 55 1.02 -23.46 24.87
N SER A 56 0.35 -24.48 24.30
CA SER A 56 -0.12 -24.47 22.90
C SER A 56 -1.01 -23.26 22.63
N GLU A 57 -1.87 -22.93 23.58
CA GLU A 57 -2.79 -21.78 23.50
C GLU A 57 -2.03 -20.47 23.34
N MET A 58 -0.89 -20.29 23.99
CA MET A 58 -0.06 -19.09 23.86
C MET A 58 0.43 -18.88 22.41
N ILE A 59 0.71 -19.96 21.68
CA ILE A 59 1.13 -19.90 20.27
C ILE A 59 -0.05 -19.43 19.40
N SER A 60 -1.23 -20.00 19.58
CA SER A 60 -2.45 -19.63 18.85
C SER A 60 -2.95 -18.22 19.22
N GLU A 61 -2.81 -17.79 20.48
CA GLU A 61 -3.12 -16.43 20.91
C GLU A 61 -2.15 -15.42 20.29
N THR A 62 -0.85 -15.72 20.29
CA THR A 62 0.17 -14.87 19.66
C THR A 62 -0.09 -14.73 18.16
N LYS A 63 -0.46 -15.84 17.52
CA LYS A 63 -0.91 -15.91 16.13
C LYS A 63 -2.08 -14.94 15.89
N ALA A 64 -3.16 -15.07 16.66
CA ALA A 64 -4.34 -14.24 16.53
C ALA A 64 -4.07 -12.74 16.84
N ALA A 65 -3.19 -12.44 17.78
CA ALA A 65 -2.88 -11.07 18.19
C ALA A 65 -2.02 -10.30 17.18
N LEU A 66 -1.10 -10.99 16.50
CA LEU A 66 -0.11 -10.33 15.64
C LEU A 66 -0.58 -10.12 14.21
N PHE A 67 -1.48 -10.95 13.67
CA PHE A 67 -1.86 -10.81 12.26
C PHE A 67 -2.65 -9.56 11.93
N PRO A 68 -3.69 -9.16 12.69
CA PRO A 68 -4.45 -7.95 12.37
C PRO A 68 -3.59 -6.67 12.25
N PRO A 69 -2.67 -6.36 13.18
CA PRO A 69 -1.82 -5.18 13.04
C PRO A 69 -0.81 -5.31 11.90
N MET A 70 -0.25 -6.51 11.67
CA MET A 70 0.69 -6.71 10.56
C MET A 70 0.02 -6.64 9.19
N ALA A 71 -1.23 -7.09 9.08
CA ALA A 71 -2.07 -6.93 7.89
C ALA A 71 -2.25 -5.45 7.56
N ALA A 72 -2.70 -4.64 8.54
CA ALA A 72 -2.91 -3.21 8.34
C ALA A 72 -1.62 -2.46 7.92
N VAL A 73 -0.49 -2.82 8.54
CA VAL A 73 0.83 -2.25 8.19
C VAL A 73 1.23 -2.64 6.76
N GLY A 74 1.10 -3.92 6.40
CA GLY A 74 1.46 -4.41 5.07
C GLY A 74 0.59 -3.82 3.97
N ASP A 75 -0.73 -3.77 4.17
CA ASP A 75 -1.65 -3.17 3.21
C ASP A 75 -1.35 -1.69 2.95
N THR A 76 -1.03 -0.94 4.02
CA THR A 76 -0.69 0.47 3.91
C THR A 76 0.67 0.67 3.21
N LEU A 77 1.66 -0.15 3.56
CA LEU A 77 3.02 0.00 3.05
C LEU A 77 3.16 -0.50 1.61
N ASN A 78 2.77 -1.74 1.34
CA ASN A 78 3.01 -2.38 0.05
C ASN A 78 1.96 -1.95 -0.98
N TRP A 79 0.68 -2.10 -0.64
CA TRP A 79 -0.42 -1.91 -1.59
C TRP A 79 -0.91 -0.47 -1.69
N ALA A 80 -0.89 0.30 -0.61
CA ALA A 80 -1.30 1.70 -0.65
C ALA A 80 -0.13 2.68 -0.92
N THR A 81 1.12 2.27 -0.71
CA THR A 81 2.28 3.15 -0.87
C THR A 81 3.25 2.68 -1.95
N ILE A 82 4.01 1.60 -1.74
CA ILE A 82 5.12 1.20 -2.62
C ILE A 82 4.63 0.92 -4.05
N VAL A 83 3.61 0.07 -4.22
CA VAL A 83 3.11 -0.30 -5.55
C VAL A 83 2.54 0.90 -6.29
N PRO A 84 1.63 1.72 -5.71
CA PRO A 84 1.13 2.93 -6.36
C PRO A 84 2.23 3.93 -6.71
N VAL A 85 3.20 4.16 -5.81
CA VAL A 85 4.34 5.05 -6.05
C VAL A 85 5.23 4.55 -7.19
N MET A 86 5.48 3.24 -7.28
CA MET A 86 6.26 2.68 -8.36
C MET A 86 5.52 2.81 -9.70
N LEU A 87 4.23 2.49 -9.72
CA LEU A 87 3.38 2.67 -10.90
C LEU A 87 3.33 4.15 -11.32
N ALA A 88 3.20 5.04 -10.35
CA ALA A 88 3.19 6.48 -10.53
C ALA A 88 4.41 7.00 -11.28
N LEU A 89 5.59 6.62 -10.79
CA LEU A 89 6.87 7.04 -11.33
C LEU A 89 7.14 6.45 -12.71
N MET A 90 6.66 5.23 -12.97
CA MET A 90 6.91 4.49 -14.20
C MET A 90 5.88 4.75 -15.32
N CYS A 91 4.67 5.20 -14.97
CA CYS A 91 3.58 5.45 -15.91
C CYS A 91 3.95 6.44 -17.04
N PRO A 92 4.57 7.61 -16.78
CA PRO A 92 4.96 8.54 -17.85
C PRO A 92 5.90 7.92 -18.89
N TYR A 93 6.84 7.09 -18.44
CA TYR A 93 7.75 6.38 -19.34
C TYR A 93 7.02 5.37 -20.21
N ALA A 94 6.04 4.64 -19.64
CA ALA A 94 5.20 3.73 -20.43
C ALA A 94 4.37 4.49 -21.48
N LEU A 95 3.79 5.65 -21.10
CA LEU A 95 3.04 6.52 -22.00
C LEU A 95 3.90 7.10 -23.13
N SER A 96 5.19 7.32 -22.89
CA SER A 96 6.16 7.72 -23.92
C SER A 96 6.54 6.61 -24.91
N GLY A 97 6.00 5.39 -24.75
CA GLY A 97 6.24 4.24 -25.63
C GLY A 97 7.36 3.30 -25.18
N ALA A 98 7.92 3.48 -23.98
CA ALA A 98 8.95 2.58 -23.47
C ALA A 98 8.34 1.24 -22.99
N TRP A 99 9.00 0.13 -23.34
CA TRP A 99 8.54 -1.23 -22.98
C TRP A 99 9.07 -1.73 -21.63
N TRP A 100 10.14 -1.13 -21.11
CA TRP A 100 10.81 -1.52 -19.86
C TRP A 100 10.12 -1.10 -18.54
N PRO A 101 9.27 -0.05 -18.46
CA PRO A 101 8.73 0.40 -17.17
C PRO A 101 7.95 -0.67 -16.38
N PRO A 102 7.10 -1.53 -17.00
CA PRO A 102 6.44 -2.62 -16.28
C PRO A 102 7.44 -3.61 -15.64
N LEU A 103 8.57 -3.89 -16.30
CA LEU A 103 9.60 -4.77 -15.77
C LEU A 103 10.29 -4.16 -14.55
N VAL A 104 10.49 -2.84 -14.55
CA VAL A 104 11.08 -2.14 -13.40
C VAL A 104 10.14 -2.17 -12.21
N VAL A 105 8.83 -1.95 -12.42
CA VAL A 105 7.83 -2.05 -11.33
C VAL A 105 7.85 -3.45 -10.71
N ILE A 106 7.87 -4.51 -11.54
CA ILE A 106 7.90 -5.89 -11.07
C ILE A 106 9.22 -6.19 -10.36
N ALA A 107 10.36 -5.85 -10.96
CA ALA A 107 11.67 -6.18 -10.41
C ALA A 107 11.95 -5.46 -9.08
N VAL A 108 11.69 -4.14 -9.02
CA VAL A 108 11.90 -3.35 -7.80
C VAL A 108 10.84 -3.70 -6.76
N GLY A 109 9.58 -3.87 -7.17
CA GLY A 109 8.51 -4.31 -6.27
C GLY A 109 8.83 -5.66 -5.64
N ALA A 110 9.23 -6.64 -6.44
CA ALA A 110 9.66 -7.95 -5.95
C ALA A 110 10.89 -7.83 -5.02
N LEU A 111 11.90 -7.04 -5.38
CA LEU A 111 13.09 -6.85 -4.56
C LEU A 111 12.75 -6.25 -3.18
N LEU A 112 11.95 -5.18 -3.15
CA LEU A 112 11.55 -4.51 -1.91
C LEU A 112 10.67 -5.43 -1.06
N CYS A 113 9.65 -6.05 -1.64
CA CYS A 113 8.73 -6.94 -0.93
C CYS A 113 9.45 -8.18 -0.37
N ASN A 114 10.29 -8.84 -1.19
CA ASN A 114 11.03 -10.03 -0.73
C ASN A 114 12.10 -9.69 0.29
N SER A 115 12.82 -8.56 0.14
CA SER A 115 13.81 -8.13 1.15
C SER A 115 13.15 -7.79 2.48
N GLN A 116 11.99 -7.13 2.45
CA GLN A 116 11.15 -6.89 3.62
C GLN A 116 10.76 -8.21 4.28
N ALA A 117 10.17 -9.15 3.55
CA ALA A 117 9.76 -10.44 4.09
C ALA A 117 10.95 -11.22 4.70
N TYR A 118 12.11 -11.20 4.02
CA TYR A 118 13.32 -11.86 4.50
C TYR A 118 13.81 -11.26 5.83
N ILE A 119 13.90 -9.93 5.90
CA ILE A 119 14.33 -9.21 7.11
C ILE A 119 13.33 -9.46 8.24
N LEU A 120 12.03 -9.32 7.98
CA LEU A 120 10.98 -9.53 8.97
C LEU A 120 10.96 -10.96 9.50
N MET A 121 11.17 -11.96 8.65
CA MET A 121 11.26 -13.37 9.07
C MET A 121 12.44 -13.60 10.02
N HIS A 122 13.64 -13.17 9.62
CA HIS A 122 14.85 -13.36 10.43
C HIS A 122 14.78 -12.57 11.72
N MET A 123 14.24 -11.35 11.63
CA MET A 123 13.94 -10.53 12.78
C MET A 123 13.01 -11.31 13.71
N GLY A 124 11.80 -11.68 13.30
CA GLY A 124 10.83 -12.41 14.12
C GLY A 124 11.38 -13.68 14.78
N TYR A 125 12.15 -14.47 14.04
CA TYR A 125 12.76 -15.70 14.55
C TYR A 125 13.82 -15.44 15.63
N ASN A 126 14.73 -14.48 15.40
CA ASN A 126 15.82 -14.16 16.33
C ASN A 126 15.35 -13.44 17.59
N LEU A 127 14.24 -12.71 17.50
CA LEU A 127 13.77 -11.80 18.53
C LEU A 127 12.89 -12.49 19.60
N GLY A 128 12.28 -13.63 19.28
CA GLY A 128 11.55 -14.49 20.24
C GLY A 128 10.52 -13.72 21.10
N ASN A 129 10.33 -14.15 22.36
CA ASN A 129 9.33 -13.56 23.28
C ASN A 129 9.62 -12.13 23.77
N ARG A 130 10.84 -11.60 23.64
CA ARG A 130 11.21 -10.26 24.18
C ARG A 130 10.87 -9.10 23.24
N ALA A 131 10.72 -9.42 21.96
CA ALA A 131 10.74 -8.47 20.86
C ALA A 131 9.48 -7.68 20.60
N ILE A 132 8.33 -8.31 20.84
CA ILE A 132 7.05 -7.74 20.42
C ILE A 132 6.79 -6.47 21.23
N LYS A 133 7.15 -6.46 22.52
CA LYS A 133 7.06 -5.26 23.36
C LYS A 133 7.99 -4.18 22.84
N ASP A 134 9.27 -4.46 22.60
CA ASP A 134 10.22 -3.42 22.22
C ASP A 134 10.00 -2.89 20.79
N LEU A 135 9.63 -3.73 19.82
CA LEU A 135 9.43 -3.33 18.44
C LEU A 135 8.15 -2.49 18.25
N VAL A 136 7.06 -2.88 18.95
CA VAL A 136 5.79 -2.14 18.93
C VAL A 136 5.87 -0.88 19.81
N GLN A 137 6.57 -0.92 20.95
CA GLN A 137 6.71 0.23 21.86
C GLN A 137 7.77 1.24 21.42
N SER A 138 8.80 0.83 20.67
CA SER A 138 9.87 1.74 20.22
C SER A 138 9.41 2.82 19.22
N GLY A 139 8.21 2.68 18.66
CA GLY A 139 7.66 3.62 17.67
C GLY A 139 8.46 3.67 16.36
N LEU A 140 9.41 2.75 16.16
CA LEU A 140 10.26 2.70 14.97
C LEU A 140 9.44 2.36 13.73
N ILE A 141 8.49 1.42 13.85
CA ILE A 141 7.51 1.10 12.79
C ILE A 141 6.73 2.36 12.42
N ASN A 142 6.22 3.12 13.41
CA ASN A 142 5.45 4.34 13.15
C ASN A 142 6.28 5.41 12.42
N LYS A 143 7.58 5.56 12.73
CA LYS A 143 8.47 6.47 12.00
C LYS A 143 8.70 6.05 10.55
N ILE A 144 8.94 4.75 10.32
CA ILE A 144 9.11 4.20 8.97
C ILE A 144 7.81 4.38 8.17
N MET A 145 6.67 4.04 8.75
CA MET A 145 5.35 4.21 8.13
C MET A 145 5.10 5.68 7.79
N SER A 146 5.45 6.61 8.68
CA SER A 146 5.29 8.05 8.44
C SER A 146 6.15 8.52 7.27
N PHE A 147 7.40 8.06 7.18
CA PHE A 147 8.30 8.38 6.07
C PHE A 147 7.73 7.91 4.72
N PHE A 148 7.30 6.65 4.64
CA PHE A 148 6.72 6.09 3.43
C PHE A 148 5.39 6.78 3.06
N THR A 149 4.54 7.08 4.04
CA THR A 149 3.27 7.78 3.80
C THR A 149 3.51 9.18 3.24
N VAL A 150 4.46 9.94 3.78
CA VAL A 150 4.83 11.28 3.26
C VAL A 150 5.37 11.18 1.84
N MET A 151 6.26 10.21 1.57
CA MET A 151 6.80 9.96 0.24
C MET A 151 5.69 9.60 -0.76
N GLY A 152 4.73 8.77 -0.35
CA GLY A 152 3.57 8.38 -1.16
C GLY A 152 2.69 9.56 -1.52
N MET A 153 2.34 10.39 -0.54
CA MET A 153 1.56 11.61 -0.77
C MET A 153 2.25 12.58 -1.73
N PHE A 154 3.58 12.73 -1.62
CA PHE A 154 4.36 13.58 -2.52
C PHE A 154 4.29 13.11 -3.97
N VAL A 155 4.49 11.80 -4.20
CA VAL A 155 4.47 11.22 -5.54
C VAL A 155 3.07 11.26 -6.17
N ILE A 156 2.03 10.93 -5.40
CA ILE A 156 0.62 11.02 -5.86
C ILE A 156 0.28 12.47 -6.24
N GLY A 157 0.71 13.46 -5.44
CA GLY A 157 0.54 14.88 -5.77
C GLY A 157 1.19 15.27 -7.09
N GLY A 158 2.42 14.79 -7.33
CA GLY A 158 3.12 14.97 -8.61
C GLY A 158 2.37 14.34 -9.79
N MET A 159 1.87 13.11 -9.64
CA MET A 159 1.08 12.45 -10.69
C MET A 159 -0.17 13.23 -11.06
N ILE A 160 -0.92 13.72 -10.07
CA ILE A 160 -2.16 14.45 -10.32
C ILE A 160 -1.86 15.66 -11.22
N SER A 161 -0.77 16.39 -10.94
CA SER A 161 -0.36 17.54 -11.74
C SER A 161 0.11 17.15 -13.16
N SER A 162 0.75 16.00 -13.33
CA SER A 162 1.36 15.60 -14.62
C SER A 162 0.45 14.76 -15.52
N LEU A 163 -0.49 13.99 -14.97
CA LEU A 163 -1.29 13.00 -15.72
C LEU A 163 -2.76 13.39 -15.87
N VAL A 164 -3.25 14.34 -15.08
CA VAL A 164 -4.63 14.82 -15.18
C VAL A 164 -4.62 16.22 -15.80
N SER A 165 -5.16 16.33 -17.01
CA SER A 165 -5.32 17.60 -17.70
C SER A 165 -6.80 17.95 -17.74
N VAL A 166 -7.19 19.02 -17.05
CA VAL A 166 -8.51 19.65 -17.19
C VAL A 166 -8.28 21.06 -17.68
N THR A 167 -8.57 21.31 -18.96
CA THR A 167 -8.37 22.63 -19.57
C THR A 167 -9.71 23.29 -19.86
N CYS A 168 -9.79 24.60 -19.73
CA CYS A 168 -10.95 25.40 -20.10
C CYS A 168 -10.66 26.13 -21.42
N PRO A 169 -11.26 25.73 -22.56
CA PRO A 169 -10.95 26.33 -23.86
C PRO A 169 -11.67 27.68 -24.10
N ILE A 170 -12.37 28.24 -23.10
CA ILE A 170 -13.14 29.47 -23.26
C ILE A 170 -12.18 30.65 -23.50
N THR A 171 -12.34 31.27 -24.66
CA THR A 171 -11.65 32.50 -25.05
C THR A 171 -12.69 33.60 -25.25
N ILE A 172 -12.48 34.75 -24.60
CA ILE A 172 -13.30 35.96 -24.78
C ILE A 172 -12.49 36.89 -25.66
N SER A 173 -12.84 36.98 -26.93
CA SER A 173 -12.21 37.90 -27.88
C SER A 173 -13.01 39.19 -27.98
N SER A 174 -12.34 40.32 -27.78
CA SER A 174 -12.91 41.65 -28.04
C SER A 174 -11.93 42.43 -28.92
N SER A 175 -12.31 42.56 -30.20
CA SER A 175 -11.68 43.31 -31.30
C SER A 175 -10.19 43.02 -31.61
N ASP A 176 -9.25 43.27 -30.68
CA ASP A 176 -7.79 43.12 -30.90
C ASP A 176 -7.07 42.35 -29.76
N VAL A 177 -7.78 41.94 -28.72
CA VAL A 177 -7.20 41.15 -27.61
C VAL A 177 -8.03 39.90 -27.39
N SER A 178 -7.41 38.74 -27.54
CA SER A 178 -7.95 37.45 -27.13
C SER A 178 -7.62 37.22 -25.66
N PHE A 179 -8.63 37.17 -24.79
CA PHE A 179 -8.46 36.81 -23.39
C PHE A 179 -8.79 35.33 -23.22
N ALA A 180 -7.79 34.51 -22.94
CA ALA A 180 -7.96 33.09 -22.68
C ALA A 180 -8.13 32.87 -21.18
N LEU A 181 -9.31 32.39 -20.76
CA LEU A 181 -9.64 32.23 -19.34
C LEU A 181 -8.65 31.30 -18.61
N GLN A 182 -8.14 30.29 -19.32
CA GLN A 182 -7.14 29.36 -18.82
C GLN A 182 -5.79 30.04 -18.54
N SER A 183 -5.14 30.61 -19.56
CA SER A 183 -3.79 31.15 -19.42
C SER A 183 -3.76 32.49 -18.69
N ASP A 184 -4.76 33.33 -18.90
CA ASP A 184 -4.71 34.75 -18.51
C ASP A 184 -5.35 35.00 -17.14
N LEU A 185 -6.04 34.00 -16.57
CA LEU A 185 -6.67 34.09 -15.25
C LEU A 185 -6.28 32.93 -14.33
N PHE A 186 -6.47 31.67 -14.75
CA PHE A 186 -6.20 30.52 -13.89
C PHE A 186 -4.72 30.19 -13.77
N ASP A 187 -4.00 30.07 -14.88
CA ASP A 187 -2.57 29.72 -14.88
C ASP A 187 -1.70 30.87 -14.34
N ALA A 188 -2.17 32.12 -14.41
CA ALA A 188 -1.54 33.27 -13.77
C ALA A 188 -1.55 33.21 -12.23
N LEU A 189 -2.56 32.57 -11.63
CA LEU A 189 -2.64 32.34 -10.19
C LEU A 189 -1.83 31.09 -9.80
N MET A 190 -2.07 29.97 -10.48
CA MET A 190 -1.34 28.72 -10.27
C MET A 190 -1.55 27.77 -11.46
N PRO A 191 -0.49 27.18 -12.03
CA PRO A 191 -0.63 26.18 -13.08
C PRO A 191 -1.42 24.97 -12.56
N ASN A 192 -2.30 24.40 -13.39
CA ASN A 192 -3.15 23.24 -13.08
C ASN A 192 -4.15 23.45 -11.93
N LEU A 193 -4.58 24.69 -11.66
CA LEU A 193 -5.58 24.99 -10.62
C LEU A 193 -6.91 24.25 -10.83
N LEU A 194 -7.38 24.15 -12.07
CA LEU A 194 -8.60 23.41 -12.42
C LEU A 194 -8.49 21.90 -12.12
N THR A 195 -7.34 21.29 -12.46
CA THR A 195 -7.02 19.91 -12.10
C THR A 195 -7.03 19.70 -10.59
N LEU A 196 -6.48 20.64 -9.81
CA LEU A 196 -6.49 20.56 -8.35
C LEU A 196 -7.92 20.61 -7.80
N ILE A 197 -8.75 21.57 -8.25
CA ILE A 197 -10.14 21.71 -7.81
C ILE A 197 -10.93 20.45 -8.13
N ALA A 198 -10.83 19.93 -9.36
CA ALA A 198 -11.49 18.70 -9.76
C ALA A 198 -11.08 17.51 -8.88
N THR A 199 -9.78 17.40 -8.58
CA THR A 199 -9.25 16.34 -7.72
C THR A 199 -9.76 16.46 -6.28
N LEU A 200 -9.82 17.67 -5.72
CA LEU A 200 -10.37 17.90 -4.37
C LEU A 200 -11.87 17.58 -4.28
N ILE A 201 -12.64 17.88 -5.33
CA ILE A 201 -14.06 17.50 -5.42
C ILE A 201 -14.21 15.97 -5.40
N ILE A 202 -13.44 15.26 -6.23
CA ILE A 202 -13.46 13.79 -6.28
C ILE A 202 -13.01 13.20 -4.94
N PHE A 203 -11.95 13.73 -4.34
CA PHE A 203 -11.46 13.30 -3.03
C PHE A 203 -12.54 13.47 -1.94
N SER A 204 -13.25 14.59 -1.93
CA SER A 204 -14.37 14.83 -1.00
C SER A 204 -15.51 13.83 -1.19
N LEU A 205 -15.82 13.45 -2.45
CA LEU A 205 -16.80 12.42 -2.76
C LEU A 205 -16.35 11.03 -2.30
N CYS A 206 -15.07 10.68 -2.47
CA CYS A 206 -14.50 9.41 -2.01
C CYS A 206 -14.52 9.28 -0.48
N LYS A 207 -14.40 10.39 0.26
CA LYS A 207 -14.48 10.39 1.73
C LYS A 207 -15.90 10.10 2.25
N LYS A 208 -16.92 10.19 1.39
CA LYS A 208 -18.32 10.01 1.78
C LYS A 208 -18.67 8.51 1.79
N GLU A 209 -18.96 7.97 2.97
CA GLU A 209 -19.18 6.53 3.20
C GLU A 209 -20.23 5.85 2.29
N ASN A 210 -21.19 6.62 1.74
CA ASN A 210 -22.29 6.10 0.92
C ASN A 210 -22.08 6.21 -0.60
N VAL A 211 -20.88 6.57 -1.07
CA VAL A 211 -20.60 6.72 -2.51
C VAL A 211 -19.63 5.64 -2.96
N SER A 212 -20.14 4.67 -3.73
CA SER A 212 -19.30 3.67 -4.39
C SER A 212 -18.37 4.33 -5.42
N VAL A 213 -17.12 3.89 -5.47
CA VAL A 213 -16.11 4.35 -6.45
C VAL A 213 -16.63 4.24 -7.89
N LEU A 214 -17.40 3.21 -8.22
CA LEU A 214 -18.01 3.05 -9.55
C LEU A 214 -18.97 4.21 -9.88
N LYS A 215 -19.77 4.66 -8.90
CA LYS A 215 -20.66 5.81 -9.11
C LYS A 215 -19.88 7.09 -9.36
N ILE A 216 -18.72 7.26 -8.72
CA ILE A 216 -17.84 8.41 -8.93
C ILE A 216 -17.29 8.38 -10.35
N ILE A 217 -16.79 7.22 -10.81
CA ILE A 217 -16.27 7.04 -12.18
C ILE A 217 -17.34 7.35 -13.23
N TYR A 218 -18.54 6.78 -13.10
CA TYR A 218 -19.62 7.07 -14.04
C TYR A 218 -20.07 8.52 -13.96
N GLY A 219 -20.10 9.10 -12.76
CA GLY A 219 -20.45 10.51 -12.55
C GLY A 219 -19.46 11.46 -13.22
N THR A 220 -18.15 11.25 -13.05
CA THR A 220 -17.12 12.08 -13.69
C THR A 220 -17.13 11.91 -15.21
N MET A 221 -17.42 10.71 -15.72
CA MET A 221 -17.58 10.49 -17.16
C MET A 221 -18.76 11.29 -17.74
N VAL A 222 -19.94 11.24 -17.10
CA VAL A 222 -21.12 12.00 -17.54
C VAL A 222 -20.88 13.50 -17.46
N ILE A 223 -20.31 13.98 -16.35
CA ILE A 223 -19.95 15.40 -16.18
C ILE A 223 -18.94 15.83 -17.24
N GLY A 224 -17.94 14.99 -17.53
CA GLY A 224 -16.95 15.22 -18.57
C GLY A 224 -17.57 15.43 -19.95
N ILE A 225 -18.50 14.54 -20.33
CA ILE A 225 -19.22 14.63 -21.61
C ILE A 225 -20.08 15.90 -21.67
N VAL A 226 -20.82 16.22 -20.61
CA VAL A 226 -21.72 17.38 -20.59
C VAL A 226 -20.93 18.68 -20.62
N LEU A 227 -19.91 18.83 -19.78
CA LEU A 227 -19.08 20.04 -19.75
C LEU A 227 -18.24 20.20 -21.02
N GLY A 228 -17.81 19.09 -21.63
CA GLY A 228 -17.16 19.08 -22.93
C GLY A 228 -18.11 19.52 -24.06
N ALA A 229 -19.35 19.04 -24.07
CA ALA A 229 -20.35 19.42 -25.06
C ALA A 229 -20.77 20.90 -24.95
N VAL A 230 -20.74 21.47 -23.74
CA VAL A 230 -20.99 22.91 -23.49
C VAL A 230 -19.74 23.76 -23.78
N GLY A 231 -18.58 23.15 -23.99
CA GLY A 231 -17.32 23.84 -24.28
C GLY A 231 -16.64 24.47 -23.06
N VAL A 232 -17.03 24.04 -21.85
CA VAL A 232 -16.46 24.54 -20.57
C VAL A 232 -15.14 23.85 -20.25
N ILE A 233 -14.98 22.59 -20.65
CA ILE A 233 -13.73 21.84 -20.49
C ILE A 233 -13.34 21.15 -21.79
N ALA A 234 -12.04 20.91 -21.98
CA ALA A 234 -11.44 20.16 -23.08
C ALA A 234 -10.29 19.27 -22.57
#